data_AF-A0AAD0A947-F1
#
_entry.id   AF-A0AAD0A947-F1
#
_cell.length_a   1.000
_cell.length_b   1.000
_cell.length_c   1.000
_cell.angle_alpha   90.00
_cell.angle_beta   90.00
_cell.angle_gamma   90.00
#
_symmetry.space_group_name_H-M   'P 1'
#
loop_
_entity.id
_entity.type
_entity.pdbx_description
1 polymer ?
#
loop_
_entity_poly.entity_id
_entity_poly.type
_entity_poly.pdbx_seq_one_letter_code
_entity_poly.pdbx_strand_id
1 'polypeptide(L)' 'MAVLADYLGHADQTLADYLDANVFAGVQSTTEQPDPADVKGFRTFFDRFTKGLPIEQAAVKTIPLQG' A
#
# COMPACT_ATOMS: atom_id res chain seq x y z
N MET A 1 14.88 13.16 -5.50
CA MET A 1 14.25 12.94 -6.81
C MET A 1 15.34 12.73 -7.87
N ALA A 2 16.05 11.60 -7.83
CA ALA A 2 17.14 11.34 -8.79
C ALA A 2 16.61 10.58 -10.02
N VAL A 3 15.88 9.49 -9.81
CA VAL A 3 15.33 8.64 -10.88
C VAL A 3 14.34 9.39 -11.79
N LEU A 4 13.42 10.16 -11.19
CA LEU A 4 12.45 10.92 -11.98
C LEU A 4 13.11 12.05 -12.79
N ALA A 5 14.21 12.63 -12.30
CA ALA A 5 14.96 13.64 -13.03
C ALA A 5 15.72 13.03 -14.22
N ASP A 6 16.28 11.83 -14.04
CA ASP A 6 16.96 11.08 -15.11
C ASP A 6 15.98 10.58 -16.20
N TYR A 7 14.75 10.21 -15.80
CA TYR A 7 13.70 9.81 -16.74
C TYR A 7 13.33 10.93 -17.74
N LEU A 8 13.47 12.20 -17.38
CA LEU A 8 13.17 13.31 -18.31
C LEU A 8 14.03 13.27 -19.59
N GLY A 9 15.21 12.65 -19.53
CA GLY A 9 16.08 12.41 -20.70
C GLY A 9 15.75 11.14 -21.49
N HIS A 10 14.81 10.32 -21.00
CA HIS A 10 14.42 9.01 -21.53
C HIS A 10 12.90 8.92 -21.74
N ALA A 11 12.24 10.06 -21.96
CA ALA A 11 10.79 10.15 -22.11
C ALA A 11 10.27 9.64 -23.48
N ASP A 12 11.16 9.12 -24.32
CA ASP A 12 10.85 8.34 -25.51
C ASP A 12 10.31 6.93 -25.18
N GLN A 13 10.45 6.48 -23.93
CA GLN A 13 9.84 5.27 -23.37
C GLN A 13 8.92 5.59 -22.17
N THR A 14 8.03 4.66 -21.81
CA THR A 14 7.17 4.86 -20.63
C THR A 14 7.99 4.79 -19.34
N LEU A 15 7.49 5.39 -18.25
CA LEU A 15 8.18 5.33 -16.96
C LEU A 15 8.34 3.89 -16.47
N ALA A 16 7.34 3.03 -16.70
CA ALA A 16 7.42 1.63 -16.30
C ALA A 16 8.54 0.90 -17.06
N ASP A 17 8.59 1.06 -18.39
CA ASP A 17 9.61 0.42 -19.22
C ASP A 17 11.02 0.91 -18.88
N TYR A 18 11.21 2.22 -18.67
CA TYR A 18 12.48 2.80 -18.23
C TYR A 18 12.91 2.26 -16.86
N LEU A 19 11.99 2.13 -15.92
CA LEU A 19 12.30 1.57 -14.60
C LEU A 19 12.75 0.10 -14.72
N ASP A 20 12.04 -0.71 -15.50
CA ASP A 20 12.36 -2.13 -15.65
C ASP A 20 13.66 -2.35 -16.45
N ALA A 21 13.86 -1.61 -17.53
CA ALA A 21 14.96 -1.82 -18.48
C ALA A 21 16.25 -1.04 -18.16
N ASN A 22 16.18 0.05 -17.38
CA ASN A 22 17.34 0.91 -17.10
C ASN A 22 17.67 1.00 -15.61
N VAL A 23 16.67 1.09 -14.73
CA VAL A 23 16.88 1.33 -13.29
C VAL A 23 16.99 0.03 -12.49
N PHE A 24 16.11 -0.92 -12.78
CA PHE A 24 16.04 -2.23 -12.12
C PHE A 24 16.62 -3.35 -12.97
N ALA A 25 17.25 -3.01 -14.10
CA ALA A 25 17.89 -3.97 -14.98
C ALA A 25 18.92 -4.81 -14.20
N GLY A 26 18.73 -6.14 -14.22
CA GLY A 26 19.62 -7.08 -13.54
C GLY A 26 19.48 -7.12 -12.02
N VAL A 27 18.52 -6.40 -11.42
CA VAL A 27 18.23 -6.52 -9.99
C VAL A 27 17.57 -7.88 -9.73
N GLN A 28 18.14 -8.64 -8.79
CA GLN A 28 17.46 -9.82 -8.26
C GLN A 28 16.27 -9.37 -7.40
N SER A 29 15.06 -9.65 -7.87
CA SER A 29 13.85 -9.47 -7.09
C SER A 29 13.39 -10.81 -6.53
N THR A 30 12.95 -10.82 -5.28
CA THR A 30 12.23 -11.94 -4.70
C THR A 30 10.82 -11.49 -4.34
N THR A 31 9.84 -12.31 -4.69
CA THR A 31 8.46 -12.11 -4.26
C THR A 31 8.23 -12.95 -3.01
N GLU A 32 8.10 -12.28 -1.87
CA GLU A 32 7.71 -12.94 -0.62
C GLU A 32 6.24 -13.32 -0.66
N GLN A 33 5.94 -14.59 -0.36
CA GLN A 33 4.57 -15.05 -0.25
C GLN A 33 4.02 -14.72 1.15
N PRO A 34 2.76 -14.28 1.24
CA PRO A 34 2.18 -13.98 2.54
C PRO A 34 2.07 -15.25 3.39
N ASP A 35 2.36 -15.14 4.69
CA ASP A 35 2.17 -16.24 5.63
C ASP A 35 0.66 -16.58 5.74
N PRO A 36 0.25 -17.83 5.48
CA PRO A 36 -1.15 -18.23 5.60
C PRO A 36 -1.79 -17.95 6.98
N ALA A 37 -1.01 -18.01 8.06
CA ALA A 37 -1.45 -17.68 9.41
C ALA A 37 -1.78 -16.18 9.53
N ASP A 38 -0.93 -15.33 8.99
CA ASP A 38 -1.15 -13.88 8.95
C ASP A 38 -2.36 -13.54 8.09
N VAL A 39 -2.51 -14.14 6.91
CA VAL A 39 -3.68 -13.96 6.04
C VAL A 39 -4.98 -14.28 6.80
N LYS A 40 -5.00 -15.40 7.54
CA LYS A 40 -6.15 -15.80 8.34
C LYS A 40 -6.38 -14.84 9.52
N GLY A 41 -5.31 -14.42 10.18
CA GLY A 41 -5.33 -13.47 11.29
C GLY A 41 -5.93 -12.12 10.86
N PHE A 42 -5.42 -11.54 9.77
CA PHE A 42 -5.92 -10.28 9.22
C PHE A 42 -7.37 -10.38 8.78
N ARG A 43 -7.79 -11.47 8.12
CA ARG A 43 -9.21 -11.68 7.77
C ARG A 43 -10.11 -11.66 9.01
N THR A 44 -9.69 -12.31 10.08
CA THR A 44 -10.44 -12.34 11.34
C THR A 44 -10.48 -10.95 11.99
N PHE A 45 -9.37 -10.22 11.97
CA PHE A 45 -9.30 -8.84 12.45
C PHE A 45 -10.24 -7.93 11.65
N PHE A 46 -10.18 -7.96 10.30
CA PHE A 46 -11.00 -7.10 9.45
C PHE A 46 -12.49 -7.35 9.61
N ASP A 47 -12.92 -8.60 9.78
CA ASP A 47 -14.32 -8.93 10.08
C ASP A 47 -14.78 -8.26 11.39
N ARG A 48 -13.98 -8.36 12.45
CA ARG A 48 -14.28 -7.73 13.74
C ARG A 48 -14.23 -6.20 13.68
N PHE A 49 -13.20 -5.66 13.05
CA PHE A 49 -13.00 -4.22 12.88
C PHE A 49 -14.18 -3.59 12.14
N THR A 50 -14.57 -4.18 11.00
CA THR A 50 -15.69 -3.67 10.19
C THR A 50 -17.02 -3.72 10.96
N LYS A 51 -17.25 -4.79 11.74
CA LYS A 51 -18.41 -4.89 12.64
C LYS A 51 -18.39 -3.87 13.78
N GLY A 52 -17.21 -3.39 14.17
CA GLY A 52 -17.01 -2.36 15.20
C GLY A 52 -17.24 -0.94 14.70
N LEU A 53 -17.10 -0.66 13.40
CA LEU A 53 -17.23 0.69 12.84
C LEU A 53 -18.54 1.41 13.21
N PRO A 54 -19.73 0.77 13.20
CA PRO A 54 -20.96 1.45 13.63
C PRO A 54 -20.92 1.89 15.10
N ILE A 55 -20.23 1.15 15.96
CA ILE A 55 -20.06 1.49 17.38
C ILE A 55 -19.18 2.74 17.50
N GLU A 56 -18.03 2.76 16.82
CA GLU A 56 -17.15 3.93 16.78
C GLU A 56 -17.88 5.17 16.25
N GLN A 57 -18.63 5.02 15.15
CA GLN A 57 -19.43 6.11 14.58
C GLN A 57 -20.50 6.63 15.55
N ALA A 58 -21.17 5.74 16.28
CA ALA A 58 -22.17 6.14 17.28
C ALA A 58 -21.51 6.87 18.46
N ALA A 59 -20.35 6.40 18.93
CA ALA A 59 -19.60 7.06 19.99
C ALA A 59 -19.18 8.48 19.57
N VAL A 60 -18.63 8.67 18.37
CA VAL A 60 -18.26 9.98 17.84
C VAL A 60 -19.45 10.95 17.73
N LYS A 61 -20.63 10.45 17.37
CA LYS A 61 -21.85 11.28 17.28
C LYS A 61 -22.42 11.69 18.63
N THR A 62 -22.20 10.88 19.66
CA THR A 62 -22.85 11.04 20.98
C THR A 62 -21.95 11.71 22.00
N ILE A 63 -20.62 11.56 21.88
CA ILE A 63 -19.66 12.23 22.74
C ILE A 63 -19.47 13.66 22.23
N PRO A 64 -19.72 14.70 23.05
CA PRO A 64 -19.35 16.06 22.69
C PRO A 64 -17.82 16.11 22.64
N LEU A 65 -17.27 16.12 21.42
CA LEU A 65 -15.85 16.31 21.20
C LEU A 65 -15.52 17.76 21.58
N GLN A 66 -14.70 17.95 22.61
CA GLN A 66 -14.20 19.28 22.96
C GLN A 66 -13.32 19.76 21.80
N GLY A 67 -13.77 20.82 21.13
CA GLY A 67 -12.97 21.61 20.19
C GLY A 67 -12.16 22.67 20.92
#